data_AF-A0A091VX56-F1
#
_entry.id   AF-A0A091VX56-F1
#
_cell.length_a   1.000
_cell.length_b   1.000
_cell.length_c   1.000
_cell.angle_alpha   90.00
_cell.angle_beta   90.00
_cell.angle_gamma   90.00
#
_symmetry.space_group_name_H-M   'P 1'
#
loop_
_entity.id
_entity.type
_entity.pdbx_description
1 polymer ?
#
loop_
_entity_poly.entity_id
_entity_poly.type
_entity_poly.pdbx_seq_one_letter_code
_entity_poly.pdbx_strand_id
1 'polypeptide(L)'
;GYAHWKGQVLNSDELHELYEGLKLNKVNQYDYVLTGYTRDTSFLEMVVDIVQELKQQNSNLVYVCDPVMGDKWNGEGSMYVPKDLLPVYRDKVVPVADIITPNQFEAELLTGRKIHTEKEALEVMDMLHAMGPETVVITSSDLQAPLGNDYLIALGSHRKTKADGTKITQRIRVESPKVDAVFVGTGDLFAAMLLAWTHKHPNNLKVACEKTVSAMQHVLQRTIKSAKAQAGEGNKPNSAQLELRMVQSRKDIENPEIIVKATVL
;
A
#
# COMPACT_ATOMS: atom_id res chain seq x y z
N GLY A 1 16.06 6.82 -4.47
CA GLY A 1 16.64 5.62 -3.85
C GLY A 1 18.16 5.62 -3.99
N TYR A 2 18.69 5.41 -5.20
CA TYR A 2 20.13 5.42 -5.49
C TYR A 2 20.59 6.75 -6.11
N ALA A 3 21.90 7.01 -6.12
CA ALA A 3 22.47 8.21 -6.74
C ALA A 3 22.26 8.26 -8.26
N HIS A 4 22.27 7.10 -8.92
CA HIS A 4 22.07 6.98 -10.36
C HIS A 4 21.19 5.77 -10.67
N TRP A 5 20.37 5.91 -11.71
CA TRP A 5 19.55 4.84 -12.27
C TRP A 5 19.35 5.11 -13.76
N LYS A 6 19.21 4.05 -14.56
CA LYS A 6 18.86 4.10 -15.99
C LYS A 6 17.87 2.98 -16.27
N GLY A 7 16.98 3.19 -17.23
CA GLY A 7 16.00 2.21 -17.64
C GLY A 7 15.03 2.77 -18.67
N GLN A 8 14.11 1.92 -19.10
CA GLN A 8 12.99 2.22 -19.97
C GLN A 8 11.70 2.29 -19.15
N VAL A 9 10.65 2.89 -19.72
CA VAL A 9 9.32 2.87 -19.13
C VAL A 9 8.32 2.53 -20.20
N LEU A 10 7.34 1.72 -19.79
CA LEU A 10 6.23 1.27 -20.62
C LEU A 10 5.21 2.40 -20.77
N ASN A 11 4.81 2.70 -22.00
CA ASN A 11 3.70 3.61 -22.30
C ASN A 11 2.36 2.84 -22.41
N SER A 12 1.26 3.56 -22.66
CA SER A 12 -0.08 2.96 -22.78
C SER A 12 -0.20 1.96 -23.92
N ASP A 13 0.43 2.21 -25.07
CA ASP A 13 0.33 1.35 -26.26
C ASP A 13 1.06 0.02 -26.01
N GLU A 14 2.22 0.07 -25.38
CA GLU A 14 2.99 -1.11 -25.01
C GLU A 14 2.26 -1.95 -23.92
N LEU A 15 1.57 -1.30 -22.96
CA LEU A 15 0.70 -2.01 -22.01
C LEU A 15 -0.49 -2.66 -22.72
N HIS A 16 -1.12 -1.94 -23.66
CA HIS A 16 -2.23 -2.45 -24.44
C HIS A 16 -1.82 -3.67 -25.28
N GLU A 17 -0.64 -3.65 -25.91
CA GLU A 17 -0.10 -4.77 -26.67
C GLU A 17 0.05 -6.03 -25.80
N LEU A 18 0.58 -5.89 -24.58
CA LEU A 18 0.68 -7.00 -23.64
C LEU A 18 -0.70 -7.54 -23.23
N TYR A 19 -1.64 -6.66 -22.90
CA TYR A 19 -2.98 -7.06 -22.50
C TYR A 19 -3.75 -7.73 -23.65
N GLU A 20 -3.64 -7.21 -24.86
CA GLU A 20 -4.25 -7.80 -26.05
C GLU A 20 -3.64 -9.18 -26.35
N GLY A 21 -2.34 -9.36 -26.16
CA GLY A 21 -1.70 -10.67 -26.21
C GLY A 21 -2.33 -11.69 -25.25
N LEU A 22 -2.65 -11.28 -24.02
CA LEU A 22 -3.37 -12.13 -23.05
C LEU A 22 -4.81 -12.42 -23.49
N LYS A 23 -5.52 -11.41 -24.01
CA LYS A 23 -6.91 -11.52 -24.49
C LYS A 23 -7.03 -12.47 -25.68
N LEU A 24 -6.16 -12.35 -26.68
CA LEU A 24 -6.13 -13.22 -27.85
C LEU A 24 -5.94 -14.69 -27.46
N ASN A 25 -5.17 -14.94 -26.41
CA ASN A 25 -4.94 -16.28 -25.86
C ASN A 25 -6.00 -16.72 -24.83
N LYS A 26 -6.98 -15.86 -24.52
CA LYS A 26 -8.05 -16.11 -23.52
C LYS A 26 -7.52 -16.46 -22.13
N VAL A 27 -6.40 -15.86 -21.75
CA VAL A 27 -5.74 -16.05 -20.44
C VAL A 27 -5.79 -14.77 -19.59
N ASN A 28 -6.63 -13.81 -19.95
CA ASN A 28 -6.86 -12.56 -19.23
C ASN A 28 -7.88 -12.72 -18.08
N GLN A 29 -7.89 -13.85 -17.37
CA GLN A 29 -8.84 -14.15 -16.30
C GLN A 29 -8.12 -14.10 -14.95
N TYR A 30 -8.55 -13.19 -14.08
CA TYR A 30 -7.87 -12.93 -12.80
C TYR A 30 -8.86 -12.86 -11.64
N ASP A 31 -8.38 -13.25 -10.46
CA ASP A 31 -9.09 -13.06 -9.19
C ASP A 31 -8.71 -11.73 -8.51
N TYR A 32 -7.49 -11.27 -8.76
CA TYR A 32 -6.94 -10.05 -8.19
C TYR A 32 -6.19 -9.23 -9.25
N VAL A 33 -6.26 -7.91 -9.11
CA VAL A 33 -5.33 -6.98 -9.75
C VAL A 33 -4.59 -6.24 -8.64
N LEU A 34 -3.27 -6.09 -8.78
CA LEU A 34 -2.43 -5.28 -7.89
C LEU A 34 -1.66 -4.27 -8.72
N THR A 35 -1.79 -2.99 -8.38
CA THR A 35 -1.04 -1.89 -9.02
C THR A 35 -0.31 -1.08 -7.96
N GLY A 36 0.75 -0.39 -8.40
CA GLY A 36 1.60 0.46 -7.57
C GLY A 36 2.25 1.54 -8.41
N TYR A 37 3.56 1.71 -8.28
CA TYR A 37 4.31 2.78 -8.96
C TYR A 37 4.01 2.89 -10.47
N THR A 38 3.55 4.07 -10.88
CA THR A 38 3.49 4.53 -12.27
C THR A 38 4.02 5.96 -12.36
N ARG A 39 4.49 6.36 -13.54
CA ARG A 39 4.91 7.74 -13.82
C ARG A 39 4.22 8.34 -15.04
N ASP A 40 3.29 7.62 -15.64
CA ASP A 40 2.65 8.00 -16.90
C ASP A 40 1.12 7.96 -16.74
N THR A 41 0.46 9.06 -17.10
CA THR A 41 -0.98 9.22 -16.94
C THR A 41 -1.76 8.33 -17.90
N SER A 42 -1.31 8.21 -19.16
CA SER A 42 -1.95 7.34 -20.15
C SER A 42 -1.88 5.87 -19.75
N PHE A 43 -0.77 5.45 -19.14
CA PHE A 43 -0.60 4.12 -18.56
C PHE A 43 -1.61 3.88 -17.45
N LEU A 44 -1.78 4.83 -16.53
CA LEU A 44 -2.71 4.68 -15.41
C LEU A 44 -4.17 4.66 -15.87
N GLU A 45 -4.51 5.43 -16.90
CA GLU A 45 -5.84 5.39 -17.53
C GLU A 45 -6.11 4.03 -18.19
N MET A 46 -5.14 3.49 -18.94
CA MET A 46 -5.24 2.16 -19.54
C MET A 46 -5.39 1.06 -18.47
N VAL A 47 -4.71 1.18 -17.33
CA VAL A 47 -4.90 0.27 -16.18
C VAL A 47 -6.36 0.29 -15.69
N VAL A 48 -7.00 1.45 -15.63
CA VAL A 48 -8.42 1.55 -15.23
C VAL A 48 -9.32 0.84 -16.23
N ASP A 49 -9.09 1.04 -17.53
CA ASP A 49 -9.87 0.36 -18.59
C ASP A 49 -9.73 -1.17 -18.48
N ILE A 50 -8.51 -1.67 -18.26
CA ILE A 50 -8.23 -3.09 -18.04
C ILE A 50 -8.97 -3.60 -16.80
N VAL A 51 -8.88 -2.91 -15.66
CA VAL A 51 -9.56 -3.32 -14.42
C VAL A 51 -11.07 -3.40 -14.61
N GLN A 52 -11.66 -2.42 -15.31
CA GLN A 52 -13.09 -2.41 -15.58
C GLN A 52 -13.51 -3.58 -16.48
N GLU A 53 -12.76 -3.87 -17.54
CA GLU A 53 -13.01 -5.03 -18.40
C GLU A 53 -12.92 -6.33 -17.60
N LEU A 54 -11.90 -6.49 -16.76
CA LEU A 54 -11.73 -7.68 -15.92
C LEU A 54 -12.85 -7.83 -14.88
N LYS A 55 -13.32 -6.73 -14.28
CA LYS A 55 -14.49 -6.75 -13.36
C LYS A 55 -15.80 -7.10 -14.07
N GLN A 56 -15.96 -6.75 -15.34
CA GLN A 56 -17.11 -7.20 -16.14
C GLN A 56 -17.08 -8.71 -16.40
N GLN A 57 -15.88 -9.28 -16.56
CA GLN A 57 -15.69 -10.73 -16.74
C GLN A 57 -15.82 -11.50 -15.43
N ASN A 58 -15.36 -10.91 -14.31
CA ASN A 58 -15.42 -11.48 -12.97
C ASN A 58 -15.85 -10.42 -11.95
N SER A 59 -17.13 -10.42 -11.58
CA SER A 59 -17.68 -9.47 -10.59
C SER A 59 -17.12 -9.65 -9.18
N ASN A 60 -16.42 -10.77 -8.91
CA ASN A 60 -15.75 -11.03 -7.63
C ASN A 60 -14.27 -10.59 -7.63
N LEU A 61 -13.76 -10.06 -8.76
CA LEU A 61 -12.39 -9.59 -8.85
C LEU A 61 -12.14 -8.45 -7.86
N VAL A 62 -11.05 -8.56 -7.11
CA VAL A 62 -10.61 -7.55 -6.15
C VAL A 62 -9.40 -6.80 -6.72
N TYR A 63 -9.55 -5.49 -6.86
CA TYR A 63 -8.50 -4.57 -7.24
C TYR A 63 -7.88 -3.93 -5.99
N VAL A 64 -6.61 -4.25 -5.75
CA VAL A 64 -5.76 -3.63 -4.74
C VAL A 64 -4.89 -2.59 -5.42
N CYS A 65 -5.02 -1.33 -5.00
CA CYS A 65 -4.27 -0.21 -5.54
C CYS A 65 -3.39 0.40 -4.46
N ASP A 66 -2.08 0.42 -4.68
CA ASP A 66 -1.18 1.31 -3.93
C ASP A 66 -1.07 2.64 -4.69
N PRO A 67 -1.65 3.75 -4.20
CA PRO A 67 -1.71 5.02 -4.94
C PRO A 67 -0.39 5.80 -4.85
N VAL A 68 0.68 5.17 -5.31
CA VAL A 68 2.07 5.60 -5.18
C VAL A 68 2.27 6.95 -5.86
N MET A 69 2.51 7.99 -5.05
CA MET A 69 2.73 9.34 -5.54
C MET A 69 3.87 10.07 -4.86
N GLY A 70 4.04 9.86 -3.56
CA GLY A 70 4.85 10.75 -2.75
C GLY A 70 5.02 10.26 -1.33
N ASP A 71 5.95 10.88 -0.62
CA ASP A 71 6.17 10.60 0.80
C ASP A 71 6.57 11.90 1.53
N LYS A 72 6.54 11.85 2.87
CA LYS A 72 7.07 12.90 3.74
C LYS A 72 8.50 12.56 4.13
N TRP A 73 9.43 13.45 3.78
CA TRP A 73 10.82 13.39 4.23
C TRP A 73 11.13 14.62 5.05
N ASN A 74 11.69 14.41 6.25
CA ASN A 74 12.05 15.50 7.18
C ASN A 74 10.89 16.45 7.51
N GLY A 75 9.65 15.95 7.52
CA GLY A 75 8.45 16.73 7.79
C GLY A 75 7.84 17.44 6.57
N GLU A 76 8.50 17.40 5.41
CA GLU A 76 8.01 17.97 4.16
C GLU A 76 7.56 16.88 3.19
N GLY A 77 6.33 16.99 2.69
CA GLY A 77 5.76 16.07 1.72
C GLY A 77 6.09 16.46 0.29
N SER A 78 6.59 15.52 -0.51
CA SER A 78 6.85 15.76 -1.94
C SER A 78 6.41 14.58 -2.80
N MET A 79 5.80 14.89 -3.95
CA MET A 79 5.57 13.89 -4.98
C MET A 79 6.89 13.56 -5.68
N TYR A 80 7.17 12.27 -5.85
CA TYR A 80 8.27 11.78 -6.67
C TYR A 80 7.78 11.25 -8.03
N VAL A 81 6.49 11.40 -8.31
CA VAL A 81 5.86 11.16 -9.61
C VAL A 81 5.31 12.47 -10.19
N PRO A 82 5.01 12.53 -11.50
CA PRO A 82 4.35 13.68 -12.12
C PRO A 82 3.01 14.06 -11.45
N LYS A 83 2.77 15.38 -11.29
CA LYS A 83 1.61 15.91 -10.54
C LYS A 83 0.26 15.63 -11.21
N ASP A 84 0.28 15.43 -12.52
CA ASP A 84 -0.87 15.08 -13.37
C ASP A 84 -1.42 13.68 -13.10
N LEU A 85 -0.70 12.83 -12.36
CA LEU A 85 -1.23 11.54 -11.89
C LEU A 85 -2.27 11.68 -10.77
N LEU A 86 -2.22 12.75 -9.96
CA LEU A 86 -3.14 12.90 -8.84
C LEU A 86 -4.62 12.95 -9.28
N PRO A 87 -5.01 13.76 -10.29
CA PRO A 87 -6.37 13.71 -10.84
C PRO A 87 -6.77 12.32 -11.34
N VAL A 88 -5.88 11.60 -12.02
CA VAL A 88 -6.17 10.25 -12.53
C VAL A 88 -6.41 9.27 -11.38
N TYR A 89 -5.54 9.27 -10.36
CA TYR A 89 -5.75 8.45 -9.17
C TYR A 89 -7.08 8.77 -8.49
N ARG A 90 -7.34 10.05 -8.22
CA ARG A 90 -8.53 10.51 -7.49
C ARG A 90 -9.83 10.21 -8.24
N ASP A 91 -9.86 10.49 -9.54
CA ASP A 91 -11.11 10.55 -10.32
C ASP A 91 -11.38 9.27 -11.12
N LYS A 92 -10.35 8.44 -11.40
CA LYS A 92 -10.47 7.22 -12.21
C LYS A 92 -10.06 5.95 -11.48
N VAL A 93 -8.95 5.97 -10.73
CA VAL A 93 -8.40 4.74 -10.11
C VAL A 93 -9.09 4.39 -8.79
N VAL A 94 -9.14 5.32 -7.83
CA VAL A 94 -9.77 5.09 -6.53
C VAL A 94 -11.24 4.66 -6.66
N PRO A 95 -12.04 5.23 -7.59
CA PRO A 95 -13.43 4.79 -7.77
C PRO A 95 -13.64 3.34 -8.19
N VAL A 96 -12.62 2.69 -8.78
CA VAL A 96 -12.72 1.28 -9.19
C VAL A 96 -11.90 0.33 -8.29
N ALA A 97 -11.16 0.87 -7.32
CA ALA A 97 -10.39 0.08 -6.37
C ALA A 97 -11.26 -0.47 -5.24
N ASP A 98 -11.00 -1.69 -4.79
CA ASP A 98 -11.67 -2.30 -3.63
C ASP A 98 -10.85 -2.13 -2.35
N ILE A 99 -9.52 -2.13 -2.49
CA ILE A 99 -8.56 -1.93 -1.41
C ILE A 99 -7.56 -0.86 -1.84
N ILE A 100 -7.32 0.14 -0.99
CA ILE A 100 -6.23 1.11 -1.18
C ILE A 100 -5.27 1.14 0.01
N THR A 101 -3.98 1.34 -0.27
CA THR A 101 -2.90 1.36 0.74
C THR A 101 -2.09 2.67 0.78
N PRO A 102 -2.73 3.86 0.76
CA PRO A 102 -1.97 5.12 0.78
C PRO A 102 -1.12 5.25 2.05
N ASN A 103 0.00 5.94 1.98
CA ASN A 103 0.58 6.55 3.18
C ASN A 103 -0.22 7.82 3.58
N GLN A 104 0.11 8.45 4.72
CA GLN A 104 -0.58 9.68 5.15
C GLN A 104 -0.54 10.77 4.07
N PHE A 105 0.61 11.00 3.42
CA PHE A 105 0.75 12.05 2.41
C PHE A 105 -0.18 11.82 1.22
N GLU A 106 -0.25 10.59 0.72
CA GLU A 106 -1.10 10.20 -0.39
C GLU A 106 -2.58 10.29 -0.01
N ALA A 107 -2.95 9.86 1.20
CA ALA A 107 -4.32 10.01 1.71
C ALA A 107 -4.74 11.49 1.79
N GLU A 108 -3.83 12.36 2.24
CA GLU A 108 -4.04 13.82 2.26
C GLU A 108 -4.19 14.40 0.84
N LEU A 109 -3.41 13.91 -0.13
CA LEU A 109 -3.50 14.35 -1.52
C LEU A 109 -4.82 13.94 -2.17
N LEU A 110 -5.21 12.67 -2.04
CA LEU A 110 -6.44 12.13 -2.64
C LEU A 110 -7.69 12.83 -2.12
N THR A 111 -7.73 13.15 -0.82
CA THR A 111 -8.89 13.79 -0.19
C THR A 111 -8.81 15.31 -0.14
N GLY A 112 -7.64 15.89 -0.42
CA GLY A 112 -7.40 17.32 -0.25
C GLY A 112 -7.42 17.79 1.21
N ARG A 113 -7.37 16.88 2.19
CA ARG A 113 -7.53 17.18 3.62
C ARG A 113 -6.29 16.77 4.41
N LYS A 114 -5.77 17.67 5.23
CA LYS A 114 -4.63 17.40 6.12
C LYS A 114 -5.02 16.56 7.34
N ILE A 115 -4.08 15.74 7.79
CA ILE A 115 -4.23 14.87 8.96
C ILE A 115 -3.25 15.32 10.04
N HIS A 116 -3.79 15.74 11.18
CA HIS A 116 -3.05 16.11 12.39
C HIS A 116 -3.43 15.25 13.59
N THR A 117 -4.58 14.57 13.54
CA THR A 117 -5.09 13.71 14.61
C THR A 117 -5.59 12.37 14.09
N GLU A 118 -5.67 11.36 14.97
CA GLU A 118 -6.27 10.05 14.64
C GLU A 118 -7.73 10.22 14.17
N LYS A 119 -8.50 11.11 14.80
CA LYS A 119 -9.87 11.41 14.40
C LYS A 119 -9.93 11.92 12.96
N GLU A 120 -9.07 12.86 12.57
CA GLU A 120 -9.02 13.36 11.20
C GLU A 120 -8.60 12.27 10.20
N ALA A 121 -7.70 11.37 10.59
CA ALA A 121 -7.34 10.22 9.77
C ALA A 121 -8.53 9.28 9.55
N LEU A 122 -9.35 9.01 10.58
CA LEU A 122 -10.59 8.24 10.44
C LEU A 122 -11.58 8.92 9.49
N GLU A 123 -11.72 10.25 9.58
CA GLU A 123 -12.57 11.02 8.68
C GLU A 123 -12.05 11.03 7.23
N VAL A 124 -10.73 11.08 7.03
CA VAL A 124 -10.11 10.91 5.71
C VAL A 124 -10.38 9.52 5.15
N MET A 125 -10.27 8.46 5.95
CA MET A 125 -10.66 7.11 5.50
C MET A 125 -12.13 7.03 5.12
N ASP A 126 -13.01 7.77 5.82
CA ASP A 126 -14.43 7.85 5.47
C ASP A 126 -14.68 8.54 4.13
N MET A 127 -13.91 9.60 3.83
CA MET A 127 -13.92 10.26 2.52
C MET A 127 -13.43 9.30 1.43
N LEU A 128 -12.34 8.57 1.68
CA LEU A 128 -11.81 7.58 0.75
C LEU A 128 -12.81 6.45 0.49
N HIS A 129 -13.49 5.94 1.51
CA HIS A 129 -14.58 4.98 1.32
C HIS A 129 -15.71 5.53 0.45
N ALA A 130 -16.05 6.81 0.58
CA ALA A 130 -17.07 7.45 -0.25
C ALA A 130 -16.63 7.60 -1.72
N MET A 131 -15.33 7.52 -2.00
CA MET A 131 -14.81 7.54 -3.37
C MET A 131 -14.93 6.17 -4.05
N GLY A 132 -14.95 5.05 -3.32
CA GLY A 132 -14.99 3.72 -3.91
C GLY A 132 -14.62 2.56 -2.96
N PRO A 133 -13.38 2.52 -2.43
CA PRO A 133 -12.84 1.33 -1.78
C PRO A 133 -13.59 0.92 -0.52
N GLU A 134 -13.87 -0.39 -0.40
CA GLU A 134 -14.40 -0.98 0.83
C GLU A 134 -13.33 -1.07 1.93
N THR A 135 -12.06 -1.20 1.56
CA THR A 135 -10.94 -1.30 2.50
C THR A 135 -9.92 -0.19 2.25
N VAL A 136 -9.60 0.55 3.30
CA VAL A 136 -8.61 1.63 3.27
C VAL A 136 -7.60 1.37 4.37
N VAL A 137 -6.31 1.36 4.04
CA VAL A 137 -5.24 1.26 5.02
C VAL A 137 -4.26 2.41 4.83
N ILE A 138 -4.23 3.35 5.78
CA ILE A 138 -3.16 4.34 5.87
C ILE A 138 -1.93 3.63 6.45
N THR A 139 -0.96 3.33 5.59
CA THR A 139 0.16 2.41 5.88
C THR A 139 1.14 2.97 6.91
N SER A 140 1.32 4.29 6.92
CA SER A 140 2.12 5.01 7.91
C SER A 140 1.66 6.45 8.06
N SER A 141 1.81 7.00 9.26
CA SER A 141 1.48 8.38 9.59
C SER A 141 2.44 8.97 10.63
N ASP A 142 2.53 10.30 10.64
CA ASP A 142 3.30 11.10 11.60
C ASP A 142 2.49 11.42 12.87
N LEU A 143 1.36 10.74 13.05
CA LEU A 143 0.55 10.86 14.26
C LEU A 143 1.36 10.44 15.48
N GLN A 144 1.14 11.13 16.60
CA GLN A 144 1.80 10.79 17.85
C GLN A 144 1.25 9.46 18.38
N ALA A 145 2.08 8.42 18.37
CA ALA A 145 1.71 7.11 18.88
C ALA A 145 1.61 7.14 20.42
N PRO A 146 0.55 6.55 21.01
CA PRO A 146 0.45 6.38 22.45
C PRO A 146 1.63 5.62 23.07
N LEU A 147 2.24 4.68 22.34
CA LEU A 147 3.44 3.96 22.79
C LEU A 147 4.75 4.79 22.76
N GLY A 148 4.72 6.00 22.19
CA GLY A 148 5.85 6.94 22.16
C GLY A 148 6.34 7.29 20.76
N ASN A 149 7.25 8.26 20.68
CA ASN A 149 7.70 8.86 19.41
C ASN A 149 8.46 7.89 18.48
N ASP A 150 8.95 6.78 19.03
CA ASP A 150 9.68 5.73 18.29
C ASP A 150 8.74 4.71 17.63
N TYR A 151 7.43 4.97 17.59
CA TYR A 151 6.45 4.12 16.91
C TYR A 151 5.81 4.84 15.73
N LEU A 152 5.55 4.09 14.65
CA LEU A 152 4.70 4.49 13.54
C LEU A 152 3.28 3.99 13.77
N ILE A 153 2.30 4.81 13.37
CA ILE A 153 0.90 4.43 13.36
C ILE A 153 0.47 4.10 11.93
N ALA A 154 -0.08 2.90 11.76
CA ALA A 154 -0.92 2.53 10.62
C ALA A 154 -2.38 2.47 11.08
N LEU A 155 -3.30 2.91 10.22
CA LEU A 155 -4.74 2.88 10.48
C LEU A 155 -5.43 2.09 9.38
N GLY A 156 -6.34 1.19 9.77
CA GLY A 156 -7.13 0.39 8.84
C GLY A 156 -8.62 0.62 9.06
N SER A 157 -9.36 0.75 7.97
CA SER A 157 -10.82 0.83 7.97
C SER A 157 -11.39 -0.10 6.89
N HIS A 158 -12.35 -0.94 7.26
CA HIS A 158 -13.09 -1.79 6.33
C HIS A 158 -14.58 -1.55 6.51
N ARG A 159 -15.28 -1.31 5.40
CA ARG A 159 -16.72 -1.10 5.34
C ARG A 159 -17.34 -2.07 4.36
N LYS A 160 -18.38 -2.78 4.80
CA LYS A 160 -19.13 -3.69 3.95
C LYS A 160 -20.62 -3.55 4.22
N THR A 161 -21.41 -3.43 3.16
CA THR A 161 -22.87 -3.54 3.26
C THR A 161 -23.26 -4.95 2.87
N LYS A 162 -23.85 -5.70 3.80
CA LYS A 162 -24.38 -7.04 3.52
C LYS A 162 -25.61 -6.96 2.62
N ALA A 163 -25.97 -8.10 2.02
CA ALA A 163 -27.19 -8.23 1.21
C ALA A 163 -28.48 -7.89 1.97
N ASP A 164 -28.49 -8.04 3.30
CA ASP A 164 -29.61 -7.67 4.18
C ASP A 164 -29.64 -6.16 4.54
N GLY A 165 -28.73 -5.36 3.99
CA GLY A 165 -28.60 -3.93 4.27
C GLY A 165 -27.79 -3.59 5.53
N THR A 166 -27.34 -4.60 6.30
CA THR A 166 -26.50 -4.37 7.48
C THR A 166 -25.15 -3.79 7.06
N LYS A 167 -24.79 -2.65 7.64
CA LYS A 167 -23.48 -2.02 7.46
C LYS A 167 -22.53 -2.50 8.55
N ILE A 168 -21.43 -3.12 8.14
CA ILE A 168 -20.32 -3.46 9.02
C ILE A 168 -19.21 -2.42 8.81
N THR A 169 -18.69 -1.90 9.91
CA THR A 169 -17.47 -1.10 9.92
C THR A 169 -16.49 -1.73 10.90
N GLN A 170 -15.27 -2.00 10.46
CA GLN A 170 -14.14 -2.35 11.31
C GLN A 170 -13.10 -1.23 11.21
N ARG A 171 -12.63 -0.74 12.35
CA ARG A 171 -11.51 0.20 12.41
C ARG A 171 -10.47 -0.31 13.36
N ILE A 172 -9.22 -0.17 12.95
CA ILE A 172 -8.07 -0.61 13.72
C ILE A 172 -6.96 0.42 13.67
N ARG A 173 -6.16 0.43 14.73
CA ARG A 173 -4.85 1.07 14.80
C ARG A 173 -3.79 0.00 15.03
N VAL A 174 -2.68 0.12 14.31
CA VAL A 174 -1.49 -0.71 14.51
C VAL A 174 -0.31 0.21 14.83
N GLU A 175 0.35 -0.03 15.95
CA GLU A 175 1.52 0.73 16.39
C GLU A 175 2.75 -0.18 16.25
N SER A 176 3.73 0.22 15.43
CA SER A 176 4.92 -0.61 15.18
C SER A 176 6.21 0.20 15.38
N PRO A 177 7.29 -0.39 15.93
CA PRO A 177 8.53 0.33 16.13
C PRO A 177 9.09 0.90 14.83
N LYS A 178 9.54 2.15 14.88
CA LYS A 178 10.34 2.79 13.83
C LYS A 178 11.67 2.04 13.71
N VAL A 179 12.10 1.88 12.48
CA VAL A 179 13.47 1.47 12.17
C VAL A 179 14.20 2.70 11.69
N ASP A 180 15.33 3.03 12.32
CA ASP A 180 16.16 4.21 11.98
C ASP A 180 16.91 4.01 10.65
N ALA A 181 16.14 3.96 9.56
CA ALA A 181 16.58 3.92 8.18
C ALA A 181 15.39 4.23 7.25
N VAL A 182 15.68 4.74 6.06
CA VAL A 182 14.69 4.95 5.00
C VAL A 182 14.79 3.78 4.03
N PHE A 183 13.70 3.00 3.93
CA PHE A 183 13.62 1.85 3.03
C PHE A 183 12.83 2.23 1.77
N VAL A 184 13.07 1.50 0.69
CA VAL A 184 12.32 1.59 -0.58
C VAL A 184 11.69 0.22 -0.85
N GLY A 185 10.50 0.19 -1.43
CA GLY A 185 9.76 -1.05 -1.71
C GLY A 185 8.91 -1.57 -0.55
N THR A 186 8.86 -0.86 0.58
CA THR A 186 8.07 -1.28 1.74
C THR A 186 6.56 -1.16 1.52
N GLY A 187 6.12 -0.13 0.80
CA GLY A 187 4.72 0.04 0.38
C GLY A 187 4.27 -1.10 -0.54
N ASP A 188 5.07 -1.40 -1.56
CA ASP A 188 4.81 -2.50 -2.51
C ASP A 188 4.71 -3.86 -1.79
N LEU A 189 5.65 -4.16 -0.89
CA LEU A 189 5.61 -5.38 -0.09
C LEU A 189 4.39 -5.41 0.84
N PHE A 190 4.04 -4.28 1.44
CA PHE A 190 2.86 -4.16 2.30
C PHE A 190 1.58 -4.46 1.53
N ALA A 191 1.37 -3.83 0.37
CA ALA A 191 0.18 -4.02 -0.46
C ALA A 191 0.04 -5.48 -0.93
N ALA A 192 1.14 -6.10 -1.38
CA ALA A 192 1.17 -7.50 -1.79
C ALA A 192 0.82 -8.47 -0.65
N MET A 193 1.36 -8.24 0.55
CA MET A 193 1.05 -9.06 1.72
C MET A 193 -0.37 -8.81 2.24
N LEU A 194 -0.83 -7.55 2.22
CA LEU A 194 -2.19 -7.20 2.62
C LEU A 194 -3.22 -7.89 1.71
N LEU A 195 -2.98 -7.92 0.40
CA LEU A 195 -3.79 -8.68 -0.55
C LEU A 195 -3.90 -10.15 -0.11
N ALA A 196 -2.78 -10.82 0.14
CA ALA A 196 -2.78 -12.23 0.53
C ALA A 196 -3.51 -12.48 1.87
N TRP A 197 -3.33 -11.60 2.86
CA TRP A 197 -3.93 -11.78 4.18
C TRP A 197 -5.40 -11.36 4.26
N THR A 198 -5.82 -10.36 3.48
CA THR A 198 -7.24 -10.03 3.34
C THR A 198 -7.98 -11.11 2.53
N HIS A 199 -7.33 -11.75 1.55
CA HIS A 199 -7.86 -12.95 0.91
C HIS A 199 -8.11 -14.08 1.93
N LYS A 200 -7.13 -14.37 2.80
CA LYS A 200 -7.28 -15.40 3.86
C LYS A 200 -8.26 -15.01 4.96
N HIS A 201 -8.45 -13.72 5.21
CA HIS A 201 -9.23 -13.17 6.31
C HIS A 201 -10.18 -12.06 5.84
N PRO A 202 -11.14 -12.36 4.94
CA PRO A 202 -11.90 -11.34 4.20
C PRO A 202 -12.83 -10.49 5.06
N ASN A 203 -13.12 -10.91 6.30
CA ASN A 203 -13.95 -10.17 7.24
C ASN A 203 -13.21 -9.84 8.55
N ASN A 204 -11.87 -9.89 8.54
CA ASN A 204 -11.06 -9.65 9.73
C ASN A 204 -9.83 -8.82 9.39
N LEU A 205 -10.06 -7.52 9.17
CA LEU A 205 -8.99 -6.56 8.85
C LEU A 205 -7.93 -6.54 9.95
N LYS A 206 -8.34 -6.71 11.22
CA LYS A 206 -7.44 -6.82 12.37
C LYS A 206 -6.37 -7.89 12.13
N VAL A 207 -6.76 -9.13 11.88
CA VAL A 207 -5.81 -10.24 11.67
C VAL A 207 -5.00 -10.04 10.40
N ALA A 208 -5.62 -9.54 9.33
CA ALA A 208 -4.91 -9.29 8.08
C ALA A 208 -3.78 -8.27 8.26
N CYS A 209 -4.06 -7.15 8.93
CA CYS A 209 -3.06 -6.12 9.21
C CYS A 209 -2.04 -6.56 10.26
N GLU A 210 -2.42 -7.30 11.31
CA GLU A 210 -1.46 -7.82 12.30
C GLU A 210 -0.41 -8.74 11.64
N LYS A 211 -0.85 -9.62 10.74
CA LYS A 211 0.06 -10.50 9.98
C LYS A 211 0.94 -9.71 9.00
N THR A 212 0.34 -8.79 8.26
CA THR A 212 1.06 -7.94 7.28
C THR A 212 2.13 -7.10 7.97
N VAL A 213 1.78 -6.36 9.02
CA VAL A 213 2.71 -5.49 9.76
C VAL A 213 3.77 -6.31 10.50
N SER A 214 3.41 -7.49 11.03
CA SER A 214 4.40 -8.36 11.66
C SER A 214 5.43 -8.89 10.65
N ALA A 215 4.99 -9.33 9.46
CA ALA A 215 5.90 -9.73 8.39
C ALA A 215 6.82 -8.57 7.95
N MET A 216 6.27 -7.36 7.81
CA MET A 216 7.05 -6.15 7.53
C MET A 216 8.13 -5.93 8.58
N GLN A 217 7.78 -6.00 9.87
CA GLN A 217 8.74 -5.81 10.95
C GLN A 217 9.85 -6.88 10.92
N HIS A 218 9.52 -8.15 10.68
CA HIS A 218 10.54 -9.20 10.53
C HIS A 218 11.51 -8.93 9.37
N VAL A 219 10.97 -8.53 8.20
CA VAL A 219 11.78 -8.19 7.01
C VAL A 219 12.68 -6.97 7.29
N LEU A 220 12.13 -5.92 7.88
CA LEU A 220 12.84 -4.67 8.18
C LEU A 220 13.94 -4.88 9.23
N GLN A 221 13.66 -5.62 10.30
CA GLN A 221 14.64 -5.94 11.34
C GLN A 221 15.81 -6.78 10.78
N ARG A 222 15.51 -7.76 9.93
CA ARG A 222 16.55 -8.53 9.24
C ARG A 222 17.38 -7.65 8.30
N THR A 223 16.71 -6.75 7.59
CA THR A 223 17.35 -5.83 6.64
C THR A 223 18.29 -4.87 7.36
N ILE A 224 17.83 -4.16 8.38
CA ILE A 224 18.67 -3.19 9.10
C ILE A 224 19.84 -3.85 9.82
N LYS A 225 19.65 -5.05 10.39
CA LYS A 225 20.74 -5.80 11.02
C LYS A 225 21.83 -6.14 10.00
N SER A 226 21.45 -6.64 8.83
CA SER A 226 22.39 -6.95 7.75
C SER A 226 23.07 -5.69 7.20
N ALA A 227 22.31 -4.61 7.04
CA ALA A 227 22.80 -3.35 6.50
C ALA A 227 23.83 -2.68 7.43
N LYS A 228 23.55 -2.63 8.75
CA LYS A 228 24.50 -2.12 9.75
C LYS A 228 25.79 -2.95 9.81
N ALA A 229 25.68 -4.28 9.72
CA ALA A 229 26.86 -5.15 9.68
C ALA A 229 27.74 -4.89 8.44
N GLN A 230 27.14 -4.56 7.29
CA GLN A 230 27.87 -4.22 6.06
C GLN A 230 28.44 -2.80 6.07
N ALA A 231 27.76 -1.84 6.69
CA ALA A 231 28.21 -0.45 6.79
C ALA A 231 29.41 -0.29 7.72
N GLY A 232 29.53 -1.16 8.73
CA GLY A 232 30.52 -1.06 9.79
C GLY A 232 30.06 -0.17 10.95
N GLU A 233 30.73 -0.31 12.09
CA GLU A 233 30.38 0.40 13.32
C GLU A 233 30.47 1.92 13.14
N GLY A 234 29.45 2.65 13.61
CA GLY A 234 29.37 4.12 13.51
C GLY A 234 28.91 4.66 12.14
N ASN A 235 28.82 3.82 11.10
CA ASN A 235 28.40 4.24 9.76
C ASN A 235 26.91 4.04 9.53
N LYS A 236 26.26 5.01 8.86
CA LYS A 236 24.89 4.84 8.36
C LYS A 236 24.90 3.97 7.09
N PRO A 237 24.06 2.92 7.00
CA PRO A 237 23.95 2.14 5.78
C PRO A 237 23.50 2.97 4.59
N ASN A 238 24.07 2.70 3.41
CA ASN A 238 23.63 3.32 2.16
C ASN A 238 22.43 2.56 1.55
N SER A 239 21.81 3.13 0.51
CA SER A 239 20.63 2.53 -0.13
C SER A 239 20.85 1.11 -0.65
N ALA A 240 22.06 0.79 -1.14
CA ALA A 240 22.39 -0.55 -1.62
C ALA A 240 22.42 -1.59 -0.50
N GLN A 241 22.89 -1.20 0.68
CA GLN A 241 22.94 -2.07 1.85
C GLN A 241 21.55 -2.30 2.45
N LEU A 242 20.64 -1.33 2.28
CA LEU A 242 19.26 -1.31 2.77
C LEU A 242 18.25 -2.05 1.88
N GLU A 243 18.70 -2.68 0.78
CA GLU A 243 17.83 -3.54 -0.02
C GLU A 243 17.17 -4.62 0.85
N LEU A 244 15.84 -4.75 0.69
CA LEU A 244 15.03 -5.63 1.53
C LEU A 244 15.54 -7.07 1.44
N ARG A 245 15.74 -7.71 2.60
CA ARG A 245 16.23 -9.09 2.70
C ARG A 245 15.12 -10.10 2.44
N MET A 246 14.57 -10.07 1.24
CA MET A 246 13.37 -10.81 0.85
C MET A 246 13.54 -12.33 0.92
N VAL A 247 14.54 -12.86 0.21
CA VAL A 247 14.79 -14.31 0.14
C VAL A 247 15.05 -14.88 1.53
N GLN A 248 15.81 -14.14 2.34
CA GLN A 248 16.16 -14.54 3.70
C GLN A 248 14.97 -14.45 4.66
N SER A 249 13.91 -13.71 4.30
CA SER A 249 12.70 -13.53 5.08
C SER A 249 11.54 -14.43 4.63
N ARG A 250 11.78 -15.38 3.71
CA ARG A 250 10.74 -16.27 3.16
C ARG A 250 9.83 -16.88 4.23
N LYS A 251 10.40 -17.45 5.29
CA LYS A 251 9.63 -18.09 6.36
C LYS A 251 8.74 -17.10 7.13
N ASP A 252 9.22 -15.88 7.35
CA ASP A 252 8.46 -14.86 8.06
C ASP A 252 7.37 -14.26 7.18
N ILE A 253 7.51 -14.31 5.85
CA ILE A 253 6.47 -13.93 4.89
C ILE A 253 5.41 -15.03 4.81
N GLU A 254 5.83 -16.30 4.75
CA GLU A 254 4.94 -17.48 4.70
C GLU A 254 4.04 -17.57 5.95
N ASN A 255 4.62 -17.39 7.13
CA ASN A 255 3.90 -17.47 8.41
C ASN A 255 4.53 -16.55 9.47
N PRO A 256 4.23 -15.24 9.45
CA PRO A 256 4.78 -14.29 10.41
C PRO A 256 4.30 -14.59 11.82
N GLU A 257 5.23 -14.66 12.77
CA GLU A 257 4.88 -14.55 14.19
C GLU A 257 4.29 -13.16 14.46
N ILE A 258 3.16 -13.10 15.16
CA ILE A 258 2.47 -11.85 15.45
C ILE A 258 3.21 -11.12 16.56
N ILE A 259 3.99 -10.12 16.18
CA ILE A 259 4.78 -9.27 17.09
C ILE A 259 4.18 -7.87 17.26
N VAL A 260 3.16 -7.54 16.47
CA VAL A 260 2.39 -6.30 16.61
C VAL A 260 0.92 -6.62 16.76
N LYS A 261 0.27 -6.03 17.76
CA LYS A 261 -1.17 -6.18 18.00
C LYS A 261 -1.91 -4.92 17.57
N ALA A 262 -3.01 -5.11 16.86
CA ALA A 262 -3.89 -4.02 16.49
C ALA A 262 -4.92 -3.73 17.59
N THR A 263 -5.16 -2.45 17.85
CA THR A 263 -6.23 -1.95 18.71
C THR A 263 -7.47 -1.72 17.85
N VAL A 264 -8.63 -2.20 18.29
CA VAL A 264 -9.92 -1.89 17.64
C VAL A 264 -10.39 -0.51 18.10
N LEU A 265 -10.83 0.33 17.16
CA LEU A 265 -11.28 1.71 17.40
C LEU A 265 -12.80 1.85 17.31
#